data_AF-A0A397TID7-F1
#
_entry.id   AF-A0A397TID7-F1
#
_cell.length_a   1.000
_cell.length_b   1.000
_cell.length_c   1.000
_cell.angle_alpha   90.00
_cell.angle_beta   90.00
_cell.angle_gamma   90.00
#
_symmetry.space_group_name_H-M   'P 1'
#
loop_
_entity.id
_entity.type
_entity.pdbx_description
1 polymer ?
#
loop_
_entity_poly.entity_id
_entity_poly.type
_entity_poly.pdbx_seq_one_letter_code
_entity_poly.pdbx_strand_id
1 'polypeptide(L)'
;MKIMNPIKWPKNKESLNDYSEKELEKLIDFYGVANESNYSMPIINADTIHDEWDNFKAIILANYENFSIDDLLLLLFQYHSDIYSNIFILMNIFYFITFSNVDCERKFSKQNLIKTDICNQLNNDILHMLMMVGLHNINLMKFNFNN
;
A
#
# COMPACT_ATOMS: atom_id res chain seq x y z
N MET A 1 0.91 3.70 6.99
CA MET A 1 1.89 4.71 6.52
C MET A 1 1.65 6.04 7.24
N LYS A 2 2.68 6.86 7.53
CA LYS A 2 2.53 8.09 8.35
C LYS A 2 2.01 9.31 7.56
N ILE A 3 2.42 9.42 6.29
CA ILE A 3 2.13 10.55 5.38
C ILE A 3 0.64 10.77 5.16
N MET A 4 -0.11 9.69 4.97
CA MET A 4 -1.52 9.73 4.57
C MET A 4 -2.49 9.52 5.75
N ASN A 5 -2.02 9.70 6.99
CA ASN A 5 -2.86 9.58 8.17
C ASN A 5 -3.17 10.97 8.76
N PRO A 6 -4.36 11.55 8.49
CA PRO A 6 -4.74 12.87 8.96
C PRO A 6 -4.68 13.01 10.49
N ILE A 7 -4.94 11.93 11.23
CA ILE A 7 -4.90 11.91 12.70
C ILE A 7 -3.48 12.23 13.21
N LYS A 8 -2.44 11.91 12.43
CA LYS A 8 -1.03 12.15 12.76
C LYS A 8 -0.50 13.46 12.20
N TRP A 9 -1.33 14.24 11.53
CA TRP A 9 -0.91 15.51 10.97
C TRP A 9 -0.83 16.59 12.05
N PRO A 10 0.15 17.49 11.96
CA PRO A 10 0.22 18.63 12.85
C PRO A 10 -0.96 19.57 12.59
N LYS A 11 -1.57 20.06 13.68
CA LYS A 11 -2.71 20.99 13.63
C LYS A 11 -2.30 22.42 13.29
N ASN A 12 -1.01 22.74 13.46
CA ASN A 12 -0.48 24.06 13.14
C ASN A 12 -0.18 24.14 11.65
N LYS A 13 -0.62 25.24 11.02
CA LYS A 13 -0.52 25.43 9.57
C LYS A 13 0.93 25.44 9.05
N GLU A 14 1.84 26.07 9.78
CA GLU A 14 3.26 26.16 9.41
C GLU A 14 3.93 24.77 9.37
N SER A 15 3.69 23.93 10.38
CA SER A 15 4.27 22.59 10.41
C SER A 15 3.54 21.57 9.53
N LEU A 16 2.30 21.86 9.10
CA LEU A 16 1.56 21.07 8.13
C LEU A 16 2.11 21.23 6.71
N ASN A 17 2.52 22.44 6.35
CA ASN A 17 3.12 22.70 5.03
C ASN A 17 4.38 21.84 4.83
N ASP A 18 5.28 21.84 5.81
CA ASP A 18 6.53 21.06 5.76
C ASP A 18 6.33 19.56 6.03
N TYR A 19 5.12 19.14 6.42
CA TYR A 19 4.87 17.76 6.81
C TYR A 19 4.94 16.82 5.60
N SER A 20 5.79 15.81 5.71
CA SER A 20 5.95 14.73 4.73
C SER A 20 6.48 15.18 3.35
N GLU A 21 6.99 16.39 3.20
CA GLU A 21 7.53 16.88 1.93
C GLU A 21 8.70 16.01 1.42
N LYS A 22 9.65 15.69 2.29
CA LYS A 22 10.77 14.78 1.97
C LYS A 22 10.34 13.39 1.55
N GLU A 23 9.18 12.94 2.02
CA GLU A 23 8.64 11.64 1.68
C GLU A 23 7.90 11.71 0.34
N LEU A 24 7.20 12.82 0.08
CA LEU A 24 6.59 13.12 -1.21
C LEU A 24 7.64 13.20 -2.32
N GLU A 25 8.74 13.92 -2.11
CA GLU A 25 9.84 14.03 -3.09
C GLU A 25 10.38 12.66 -3.52
N LYS A 26 10.55 11.73 -2.57
CA LYS A 26 11.00 10.35 -2.90
C LYS A 26 10.01 9.61 -3.79
N LEU A 27 8.71 9.90 -3.65
CA LEU A 27 7.67 9.30 -4.48
C LEU A 27 7.64 9.94 -5.86
N ILE A 28 7.90 11.25 -5.95
CA ILE A 28 8.02 11.96 -7.21
C ILE A 28 9.24 11.45 -7.99
N ASP A 29 10.38 11.31 -7.32
CA ASP A 29 11.60 10.75 -7.92
C ASP A 29 11.36 9.35 -8.48
N PHE A 30 10.58 8.54 -7.78
CA PHE A 30 10.33 7.15 -8.18
C PHE A 30 9.22 7.04 -9.23
N TYR A 31 8.04 7.62 -8.96
CA TYR A 31 6.83 7.43 -9.77
C TYR A 31 6.56 8.58 -10.76
N GLY A 32 7.18 9.75 -10.56
CA GLY A 32 7.04 10.93 -11.41
C GLY A 32 8.01 10.99 -12.60
N VAL A 33 8.96 10.05 -12.68
CA VAL A 33 9.92 9.95 -13.78
C VAL A 33 9.63 8.69 -14.58
N ALA A 34 9.53 8.80 -15.91
CA ALA A 34 9.38 7.64 -16.79
C ALA A 34 10.59 6.71 -16.62
N ASN A 35 10.34 5.42 -16.43
CA ASN A 35 11.39 4.42 -16.32
C ASN A 35 11.20 3.38 -17.42
N GLU A 36 11.96 3.52 -18.51
CA GLU A 36 11.82 2.69 -19.72
C GLU A 36 11.86 1.18 -19.45
N SER A 37 12.46 0.75 -18.33
CA SER A 37 12.51 -0.65 -17.92
C SER A 37 11.21 -1.20 -17.32
N ASN A 38 10.37 -0.36 -16.71
CA ASN A 38 9.17 -0.76 -15.97
C ASN A 38 7.87 -0.10 -16.49
N TYR A 39 7.92 1.17 -16.89
CA TYR A 39 6.79 1.94 -17.40
C TYR A 39 7.26 3.09 -18.29
N SER A 40 6.72 3.16 -19.50
CA SER A 40 7.13 4.13 -20.54
C SER A 40 6.65 5.57 -20.29
N MET A 41 5.81 5.79 -19.28
CA MET A 41 5.28 7.10 -18.88
C MET A 41 5.26 7.20 -17.37
N PRO A 42 5.48 8.41 -16.79
CA PRO A 42 5.42 8.60 -15.36
C PRO A 42 4.02 8.24 -14.83
N ILE A 43 3.98 7.60 -13.67
CA ILE A 43 2.76 7.13 -13.03
C ILE A 43 2.01 8.29 -12.36
N ILE A 44 2.74 9.30 -11.89
CA ILE A 44 2.20 10.55 -11.34
C ILE A 44 2.79 11.75 -12.09
N ASN A 45 2.06 12.85 -12.12
CA ASN A 45 2.54 14.10 -12.68
C ASN A 45 3.32 14.91 -11.63
N ALA A 46 4.64 14.98 -11.79
CA ALA A 46 5.54 15.70 -10.90
C ALA A 46 5.25 17.21 -10.84
N ASP A 47 4.76 17.81 -11.93
CA ASP A 47 4.53 19.25 -12.01
C ASP A 47 3.31 19.70 -11.20
N THR A 48 2.28 18.84 -11.09
CA THR A 48 0.99 19.20 -10.48
C THR A 48 0.82 18.67 -9.06
N ILE A 49 1.63 17.70 -8.65
CA ILE A 49 1.41 16.97 -7.40
C ILE A 49 1.64 17.80 -6.14
N HIS A 50 2.54 18.79 -6.16
CA HIS A 50 2.76 19.67 -4.99
C HIS A 50 1.52 20.52 -4.71
N ASP A 51 0.98 21.18 -5.74
CA ASP A 51 -0.25 21.98 -5.62
C ASP A 51 -1.44 21.12 -5.19
N GLU A 52 -1.53 19.91 -5.77
CA GLU A 52 -2.55 18.92 -5.42
C GLU A 52 -2.43 18.52 -3.93
N TRP A 53 -1.20 18.26 -3.45
CA TRP A 53 -0.90 17.84 -2.09
C TRP A 53 -1.20 18.94 -1.05
N ASP A 54 -0.82 20.18 -1.34
CA ASP A 54 -1.10 21.31 -0.46
C ASP A 54 -2.59 21.60 -0.34
N ASN A 55 -3.30 21.57 -1.48
CA ASN A 55 -4.75 21.73 -1.48
C ASN A 55 -5.44 20.58 -0.73
N PHE A 56 -5.00 19.35 -0.97
CA PHE A 56 -5.49 18.18 -0.24
C PHE A 56 -5.31 18.33 1.27
N LYS A 57 -4.09 18.68 1.74
CA LYS A 57 -3.81 18.93 3.15
C LYS A 57 -4.79 19.97 3.75
N ALA A 58 -5.03 21.06 3.03
CA ALA A 58 -5.94 22.12 3.46
C ALA A 58 -7.40 21.65 3.56
N ILE A 59 -7.92 20.91 2.58
CA ILE A 59 -9.30 20.42 2.59
C ILE A 59 -9.51 19.40 3.71
N ILE A 60 -8.58 18.48 3.90
CA ILE A 60 -8.69 17.47 4.95
C ILE A 60 -8.69 18.12 6.33
N LEU A 61 -7.80 19.09 6.58
CA LEU A 61 -7.78 19.79 7.86
C LEU A 61 -9.09 20.58 8.09
N ALA A 62 -9.63 21.22 7.06
CA ALA A 62 -10.82 22.05 7.20
C ALA A 62 -12.11 21.25 7.41
N ASN A 63 -12.25 20.08 6.77
CA ASN A 63 -13.54 19.39 6.67
C ASN A 63 -13.53 17.96 7.25
N TYR A 64 -12.35 17.33 7.36
CA TYR A 64 -12.23 15.89 7.60
C TYR A 64 -11.18 15.54 8.67
N GLU A 65 -10.81 16.48 9.56
CA GLU A 65 -9.75 16.29 10.56
C GLU A 65 -9.94 15.04 11.44
N ASN A 66 -11.20 14.69 11.74
CA ASN A 66 -11.55 13.57 12.61
C ASN A 66 -11.89 12.28 11.84
N PHE A 67 -11.77 12.26 10.52
CA PHE A 67 -12.10 11.08 9.73
C PHE A 67 -10.98 10.05 9.83
N SER A 68 -11.37 8.78 9.85
CA SER A 68 -10.40 7.70 9.64
C SER A 68 -9.89 7.75 8.20
N ILE A 69 -8.71 7.18 7.95
CA ILE A 69 -8.16 7.14 6.59
C ILE A 69 -9.08 6.36 5.65
N ASP A 70 -9.74 5.32 6.16
CA ASP A 70 -10.65 4.47 5.37
C ASP A 70 -11.89 5.26 4.93
N ASP A 71 -12.47 6.07 5.83
CA ASP A 71 -13.60 6.95 5.48
C ASP A 71 -13.16 8.05 4.50
N LEU A 72 -11.95 8.58 4.69
CA LEU A 72 -11.38 9.59 3.81
C LEU A 72 -11.16 9.06 2.39
N LEU A 73 -10.63 7.84 2.27
CA LEU A 73 -10.43 7.17 1.00
C LEU A 73 -11.74 6.94 0.25
N LEU A 74 -12.78 6.52 0.96
CA LEU A 74 -14.10 6.33 0.37
C LEU A 74 -14.63 7.64 -0.22
N LEU A 75 -14.49 8.74 0.52
CA LEU A 75 -14.89 10.07 0.07
C LEU A 75 -14.08 10.56 -1.13
N LEU A 76 -12.76 10.37 -1.11
CA LEU A 76 -11.89 10.74 -2.22
C LEU A 76 -12.23 9.96 -3.49
N PHE A 77 -12.48 8.65 -3.35
CA PHE A 77 -12.89 7.79 -4.45
C PHE A 77 -14.24 8.23 -5.02
N GLN A 78 -15.18 8.64 -4.17
CA GLN A 78 -16.54 8.94 -4.58
C GLN A 78 -16.73 10.34 -5.18
N TYR A 79 -15.98 11.33 -4.70
CA TYR A 79 -16.27 12.74 -5.02
C TYR A 79 -15.08 13.54 -5.57
N HIS A 80 -13.84 13.04 -5.45
CA HIS A 80 -12.67 13.85 -5.75
C HIS A 80 -11.58 13.12 -6.57
N SER A 81 -11.91 11.99 -7.21
CA SER A 81 -10.98 11.23 -8.05
C SER A 81 -10.34 12.09 -9.16
N ASP A 82 -11.13 13.01 -9.71
CA ASP A 82 -10.73 13.83 -10.86
C ASP A 82 -9.92 15.07 -10.44
N ILE A 83 -10.08 15.50 -9.18
CA ILE A 83 -9.39 16.66 -8.60
C ILE A 83 -8.05 16.24 -8.00
N TYR A 84 -8.02 15.06 -7.39
CA TYR A 84 -6.86 14.53 -6.67
C TYR A 84 -6.32 13.25 -7.32
N SER A 85 -6.13 13.27 -8.64
CA SER A 85 -5.72 12.08 -9.39
C SER A 85 -4.36 11.53 -8.98
N ASN A 86 -3.36 12.38 -8.72
CA ASN A 86 -2.01 11.93 -8.36
C ASN A 86 -1.99 11.36 -6.94
N ILE A 87 -2.64 12.04 -6.00
CA ILE A 87 -2.77 11.58 -4.61
C ILE A 87 -3.54 10.27 -4.56
N PHE A 88 -4.58 10.14 -5.37
CA PHE A 88 -5.36 8.92 -5.46
C PHE A 88 -4.54 7.74 -5.98
N ILE A 89 -3.72 7.95 -7.03
CA ILE A 89 -2.78 6.94 -7.53
C ILE A 89 -1.79 6.54 -6.44
N LEU A 90 -1.19 7.51 -5.75
CA LEU A 90 -0.27 7.23 -4.64
C LEU A 90 -0.96 6.43 -3.52
N MET A 91 -2.17 6.83 -3.10
CA MET A 91 -2.97 6.10 -2.11
C MET A 91 -3.15 4.64 -2.55
N ASN A 92 -3.57 4.39 -3.79
CA ASN A 92 -3.75 3.04 -4.30
C ASN A 92 -2.46 2.22 -4.25
N ILE A 93 -1.33 2.79 -4.67
CA ILE A 93 -0.03 2.12 -4.61
C ILE A 93 0.31 1.73 -3.16
N PHE A 94 0.13 2.65 -2.21
CA PHE A 94 0.43 2.39 -0.81
C PHE A 94 -0.45 1.32 -0.18
N TYR A 95 -1.75 1.40 -0.42
CA TYR A 95 -2.71 0.44 0.12
C TYR A 95 -2.53 -0.94 -0.51
N PHE A 96 -2.25 -0.99 -1.80
CA PHE A 96 -1.96 -2.26 -2.48
C PHE A 96 -0.67 -2.91 -1.96
N ILE A 97 0.41 -2.15 -1.82
CA ILE A 97 1.69 -2.67 -1.28
C ILE A 97 1.50 -3.15 0.16
N THR A 98 0.88 -2.36 1.03
CA THR A 98 0.70 -2.72 2.44
C THR A 98 -0.19 -3.94 2.61
N PHE A 99 -1.27 -4.04 1.85
CA PHE A 99 -2.12 -5.23 1.83
C PHE A 99 -1.34 -6.47 1.39
N SER A 100 -0.56 -6.36 0.30
CA SER A 100 0.24 -7.47 -0.22
C SER A 100 1.33 -7.94 0.76
N ASN A 101 1.98 -7.02 1.48
CA ASN A 101 3.03 -7.35 2.44
C ASN A 101 2.48 -8.11 3.65
N VAL A 102 1.36 -7.67 4.23
CA VAL A 102 0.75 -8.35 5.39
C VAL A 102 0.38 -9.79 5.03
N ASP A 103 -0.20 -10.00 3.84
CA ASP A 103 -0.51 -11.35 3.36
C ASP A 103 0.76 -12.17 3.12
N CYS A 104 1.79 -11.59 2.52
CA CYS A 104 3.09 -12.23 2.33
C CYS A 104 3.72 -12.63 3.68
N GLU A 105 3.78 -11.74 4.65
CA GLU A 105 4.32 -11.99 5.99
C GLU A 105 3.55 -13.09 6.73
N ARG A 106 2.22 -13.11 6.61
CA ARG A 106 1.39 -14.18 7.16
C ARG A 106 1.70 -15.53 6.52
N LYS A 107 1.94 -15.56 5.21
CA LYS A 107 2.32 -16.76 4.45
C LYS A 107 3.71 -17.25 4.86
N PHE A 108 4.69 -16.36 4.99
CA PHE A 108 6.03 -16.70 5.46
C PHE A 108 6.03 -17.19 6.90
N SER A 109 5.19 -16.61 7.77
CA SER A 109 5.04 -17.08 9.15
C SER A 109 4.46 -18.50 9.21
N LYS A 110 3.43 -18.80 8.39
CA LYS A 110 2.92 -20.17 8.23
C LYS A 110 3.97 -21.12 7.67
N GLN A 111 4.77 -20.67 6.70
CA GLN A 111 5.87 -21.47 6.14
C GLN A 111 6.93 -21.78 7.20
N ASN A 112 7.33 -20.81 8.01
CA ASN A 112 8.27 -21.02 9.10
C ASN A 112 7.73 -22.05 10.09
N LEU A 113 6.47 -21.95 10.51
CA LEU A 113 5.86 -22.94 11.40
C LEU A 113 5.87 -24.36 10.82
N ILE A 114 5.59 -24.51 9.52
CA ILE A 114 5.69 -25.80 8.82
C ILE A 114 7.15 -26.31 8.80
N LYS A 115 8.11 -25.41 8.58
CA LYS A 115 9.52 -25.73 8.35
C LYS A 115 10.34 -25.96 9.63
N THR A 116 10.03 -25.29 10.73
CA THR A 116 10.82 -25.36 11.99
C THR A 116 10.11 -26.10 13.13
N ASP A 117 8.79 -25.97 13.27
CA ASP A 117 8.09 -26.53 14.44
C ASP A 117 7.49 -27.90 14.15
N ILE A 118 7.05 -28.15 12.91
CA ILE A 118 6.32 -29.37 12.54
C ILE A 118 7.22 -30.38 11.82
N CYS A 119 8.09 -29.96 10.90
CA CYS A 119 8.90 -30.86 10.09
C CYS A 119 10.28 -30.26 9.72
N ASN A 120 11.30 -30.48 10.56
CA ASN A 120 12.66 -29.96 10.40
C ASN A 120 13.45 -30.43 9.15
N GLN A 121 12.87 -31.28 8.28
CA GLN A 121 13.53 -31.86 7.11
C GLN A 121 12.59 -32.02 5.90
N LEU A 122 11.74 -31.03 5.60
CA LEU A 122 10.94 -31.07 4.37
C LEU A 122 11.78 -30.70 3.15
N ASN A 123 11.71 -31.53 2.11
CA ASN A 123 12.19 -31.16 0.77
C ASN A 123 11.38 -29.96 0.24
N ASN A 124 12.01 -29.10 -0.56
CA ASN A 124 11.43 -27.87 -1.09
C ASN A 124 10.12 -28.11 -1.87
N ASP A 125 10.01 -29.23 -2.59
CA ASP A 125 8.80 -29.57 -3.37
C ASP A 125 7.59 -29.86 -2.46
N ILE A 126 7.83 -30.59 -1.37
CA ILE A 126 6.80 -30.93 -0.37
C ILE A 126 6.43 -29.67 0.43
N LEU A 127 7.40 -28.82 0.75
CA LEU A 127 7.17 -27.53 1.38
C LEU A 127 6.29 -26.64 0.50
N HIS A 128 6.57 -26.57 -0.80
CA HIS A 128 5.77 -25.79 -1.75
C HIS A 128 4.33 -26.31 -1.83
N MET A 129 4.12 -27.63 -1.92
CA MET A 129 2.77 -28.22 -1.87
C MET A 129 2.03 -27.89 -0.57
N LEU A 130 2.69 -28.04 0.59
CA LEU A 130 2.08 -27.74 1.88
C LEU A 130 1.73 -26.26 2.04
N MET A 131 2.58 -25.36 1.53
CA MET A 131 2.28 -23.93 1.44
C MET A 131 1.05 -23.67 0.57
N MET A 132 0.96 -24.31 -0.61
CA MET A 132 -0.18 -24.16 -1.52
C MET A 132 -1.49 -24.64 -0.89
N VAL A 133 -1.47 -25.74 -0.14
CA VAL A 133 -2.65 -26.22 0.60
C VAL A 133 -3.03 -25.26 1.72
N GLY A 134 -2.06 -24.81 2.53
CA GLY A 134 -2.29 -23.88 3.65
C GLY A 134 -2.67 -22.46 3.22
N LEU A 135 -2.38 -22.10 1.97
CA LEU A 135 -2.76 -20.85 1.30
C LEU A 135 -4.21 -20.86 0.84
N HIS A 136 -4.61 -21.90 0.13
CA HIS A 136 -5.93 -21.99 -0.49
C HIS A 136 -7.01 -22.51 0.48
N ASN A 137 -6.65 -22.82 1.74
CA ASN A 137 -7.55 -23.43 2.72
C ASN A 137 -8.26 -24.68 2.17
N ILE A 138 -7.61 -25.38 1.23
CA ILE A 138 -8.19 -26.56 0.61
C ILE A 138 -8.05 -27.70 1.61
N ASN A 139 -9.15 -28.42 1.86
CA ASN A 139 -9.11 -29.62 2.67
C ASN A 139 -8.13 -30.62 2.02
N LEU A 140 -7.13 -31.06 2.78
CA LEU A 140 -6.10 -32.02 2.34
C LEU A 140 -6.69 -33.26 1.65
N MET A 141 -7.88 -33.68 2.05
CA MET A 141 -8.60 -34.82 1.47
C MET A 141 -9.15 -34.58 0.06
N LYS A 142 -9.15 -33.33 -0.42
CA LYS A 142 -9.64 -32.93 -1.75
C LYS A 142 -8.53 -32.43 -2.67
N PHE A 143 -7.30 -32.28 -2.18
CA PHE A 143 -6.20 -31.75 -2.97
C PHE A 143 -5.54 -32.90 -3.76
N ASN A 144 -5.53 -32.79 -5.09
CA ASN A 144 -4.90 -33.78 -5.96
C ASN A 144 -3.40 -33.44 -6.09
N PHE A 145 -2.54 -34.29 -5.55
CA PHE A 145 -1.08 -34.10 -5.54
C PHE A 145 -0.38 -34.56 -6.82
N ASN A 146 -1.12 -35.08 -7.82
CA ASN A 146 -0.58 -35.70 -9.03
C ASN A 146 -0.69 -34.85 -10.31
N ASN A 147 -0.73 -33.51 -10.20
CA ASN A 147 -0.64 -32.63 -11.36
C ASN A 147 0.74 -32.02 -11.50
#